data_AF-A0A7K2M2U2-F1
#
_entry.id   AF-A0A7K2M2U2-F1
#
_cell.length_a   1.000
_cell.length_b   1.000
_cell.length_c   1.000
_cell.angle_alpha   90.00
_cell.angle_beta   90.00
_cell.angle_gamma   90.00
#
_symmetry.space_group_name_H-M   'P 1'
#
loop_
_entity.id
_entity.type
_entity.pdbx_description
1 polymer ?
#
loop_
_entity_poly.entity_id
_entity_poly.type
_entity_poly.pdbx_seq_one_letter_code
_entity_poly.pdbx_strand_id
1 'polypeptide(L)'
;RQRAQAGIRSWAASSTGPLRDELARTAPKQGASARGTVTEAAVTALDTHSGTAKLIAAVTVDVTPAGTKTPTTDRKRLEAVLERTDGGRWKVRALDAVPLGQAAQKGDGR
;
A
#
# COMPACT_ATOMS: atom_id res chain seq x y z
N ARG A 1 -8.20 -6.55 17.07
CA ARG A 1 -7.25 -5.47 17.47
C ARG A 1 -5.78 -5.87 17.29
N GLN A 2 -5.31 -7.00 17.84
CA GLN A 2 -3.89 -7.41 17.80
C GLN A 2 -3.31 -7.52 16.38
N ARG A 3 -4.06 -8.07 15.41
CA ARG A 3 -3.63 -8.13 14.00
C ARG A 3 -3.42 -6.75 13.38
N ALA A 4 -4.30 -5.79 13.65
CA ALA A 4 -4.16 -4.42 13.15
C ALA A 4 -2.90 -3.74 13.73
N GLN A 5 -2.62 -3.94 15.01
CA GLN A 5 -1.38 -3.46 15.64
C GLN A 5 -0.13 -4.10 15.02
N ALA A 6 -0.15 -5.41 14.80
CA ALA A 6 0.95 -6.12 14.15
C ALA A 6 1.18 -5.62 12.72
N GLY A 7 0.10 -5.36 11.97
CA GLY A 7 0.16 -4.76 10.65
C GLY A 7 0.83 -3.39 10.66
N ILE A 8 0.40 -2.48 11.53
CA ILE A 8 0.99 -1.13 11.66
C ILE A 8 2.48 -1.23 12.00
N ARG A 9 2.87 -2.13 12.93
CA ARG A 9 4.29 -2.34 13.27
C ARG A 9 5.11 -2.88 12.09
N SER A 10 4.56 -3.81 11.32
CA SER A 10 5.23 -4.36 10.13
C SER A 10 5.47 -3.29 9.07
N TRP A 11 4.46 -2.46 8.82
CA TRP A 11 4.58 -1.30 7.94
C TRP A 11 5.61 -0.31 8.46
N ALA A 12 5.57 0.05 9.75
CA ALA A 12 6.54 0.97 10.35
C ALA A 12 8.00 0.45 10.27
N ALA A 13 8.20 -0.87 10.36
CA ALA A 13 9.53 -1.48 10.21
C ALA A 13 10.05 -1.39 8.77
N SER A 14 9.13 -1.47 7.79
CA SER A 14 9.42 -1.43 6.34
C SER A 14 9.48 0.00 5.77
N SER A 15 9.09 1.00 6.56
CA SER A 15 9.07 2.41 6.17
C SER A 15 10.19 3.23 6.79
N THR A 16 10.49 4.37 6.19
CA THR A 16 11.40 5.41 6.70
C THR A 16 10.80 6.79 6.48
N GLY A 17 11.42 7.82 7.07
CA GLY A 17 11.03 9.22 6.87
C GLY A 17 9.54 9.49 7.15
N PRO A 18 8.88 10.35 6.34
CA PRO A 18 7.51 10.80 6.60
C PRO A 18 6.47 9.68 6.76
N LEU A 19 6.54 8.64 5.93
CA LEU A 19 5.61 7.51 6.03
C LEU A 19 5.76 6.77 7.36
N ARG A 20 6.99 6.61 7.87
CA ARG A 20 7.23 5.99 9.18
C ARG A 20 6.62 6.83 10.31
N ASP A 21 6.76 8.14 10.24
CA ASP A 21 6.23 9.06 11.25
C ASP A 21 4.70 9.06 11.27
N GLU A 22 4.05 8.99 10.11
CA GLU A 22 2.61 8.84 10.00
C GLU A 22 2.11 7.51 10.59
N LEU A 23 2.79 6.41 10.28
CA LEU A 23 2.46 5.09 10.82
C LEU A 23 2.64 5.03 12.34
N ALA A 24 3.63 5.74 12.90
CA ALA A 24 3.83 5.82 14.35
C ALA A 24 2.66 6.51 15.08
N ARG A 25 1.94 7.42 14.40
CA ARG A 25 0.75 8.09 14.92
C ARG A 25 -0.56 7.34 14.60
N THR A 26 -0.50 6.29 13.79
CA THR A 26 -1.68 5.55 13.34
C THR A 26 -2.18 4.61 14.44
N ALA A 27 -3.42 4.82 14.87
CA ALA A 27 -4.07 3.94 15.83
C ALA A 27 -4.72 2.71 15.13
N PRO A 28 -4.59 1.50 15.71
CA PRO A 28 -5.24 0.29 15.19
C PRO A 28 -6.76 0.40 15.28
N LYS A 29 -7.45 0.31 14.14
CA LYS A 29 -8.92 0.28 14.07
C LYS A 29 -9.45 -1.16 14.18
N GLN A 30 -10.66 -1.30 14.72
CA GLN A 30 -11.42 -2.56 14.76
C GLN A 30 -12.61 -2.48 13.79
N GLY A 31 -13.14 -3.63 13.38
CA GLY A 31 -14.28 -3.70 12.46
C GLY A 31 -13.86 -4.31 11.13
N ALA A 32 -13.80 -3.49 10.09
CA ALA A 32 -13.43 -3.97 8.75
C ALA A 32 -11.99 -4.51 8.72
N SER A 33 -11.77 -5.50 7.88
CA SER A 33 -10.44 -6.03 7.59
C SER A 33 -10.15 -5.94 6.10
N ALA A 34 -8.87 -5.77 5.76
CA ALA A 34 -8.43 -5.75 4.38
C ALA A 34 -7.21 -6.65 4.21
N ARG A 35 -7.13 -7.34 3.08
CA ARG A 35 -5.96 -8.12 2.66
C ARG A 35 -5.54 -7.65 1.26
N GLY A 36 -4.33 -7.13 1.15
CA GLY A 36 -3.72 -6.80 -0.13
C GLY A 36 -2.84 -7.95 -0.62
N THR A 37 -2.95 -8.28 -1.90
CA THR A 37 -2.09 -9.22 -2.63
C THR A 37 -1.47 -8.47 -3.80
N VAL A 38 -0.14 -8.35 -3.81
CA VAL A 38 0.58 -7.77 -4.95
C VAL A 38 0.51 -8.76 -6.10
N THR A 39 -0.03 -8.34 -7.23
CA THR A 39 -0.13 -9.17 -8.44
C THR A 39 1.02 -8.90 -9.39
N GLU A 40 1.48 -7.65 -9.46
CA GLU A 40 2.60 -7.23 -10.29
C GLU A 40 3.36 -6.09 -9.61
N ALA A 41 4.66 -6.01 -9.84
CA ALA A 41 5.48 -4.89 -9.40
C ALA A 41 6.66 -4.66 -10.35
N ALA A 42 7.05 -3.40 -10.52
CA ALA A 42 8.21 -3.02 -11.34
C ALA A 42 8.94 -1.80 -10.75
N VAL A 43 10.27 -1.82 -10.82
CA VAL A 43 11.09 -0.63 -10.54
C VAL A 43 11.05 0.27 -11.76
N THR A 44 10.64 1.53 -11.56
CA THR A 44 10.49 2.52 -12.63
C THR A 44 11.63 3.53 -12.67
N ALA A 45 12.33 3.71 -11.55
CA ALA A 45 13.56 4.50 -11.46
C ALA A 45 14.45 3.95 -10.34
N LEU A 46 15.76 4.00 -10.54
CA LEU A 46 16.75 3.61 -9.54
C LEU A 46 17.97 4.52 -9.65
N ASP A 47 18.29 5.20 -8.56
CA ASP A 47 19.53 5.93 -8.38
C ASP A 47 20.28 5.33 -7.18
N THR A 48 21.31 4.55 -7.50
CA THR A 48 22.14 3.88 -6.48
C THR A 48 23.14 4.82 -5.82
N HIS A 49 23.45 5.96 -6.44
CA HIS A 49 24.36 6.96 -5.88
C HIS A 49 23.67 7.75 -4.77
N SER A 50 22.46 8.25 -5.03
CA SER A 50 21.65 8.91 -3.99
C SER A 50 20.90 7.93 -3.08
N GLY A 51 20.86 6.65 -3.45
CA GLY A 51 20.13 5.64 -2.68
C GLY A 51 18.61 5.85 -2.74
N THR A 52 18.08 6.24 -3.91
CA THR A 52 16.64 6.44 -4.12
C THR A 52 16.11 5.52 -5.22
N ALA A 53 14.85 5.09 -5.10
CA ALA A 53 14.18 4.29 -6.12
C ALA A 53 12.68 4.59 -6.18
N LYS A 54 12.07 4.31 -7.32
CA LYS A 54 10.62 4.33 -7.50
C LYS A 54 10.13 2.96 -7.95
N LEU A 55 8.99 2.56 -7.42
CA LEU A 55 8.33 1.30 -7.75
C LEU A 55 6.85 1.55 -8.03
N ILE A 56 6.31 0.82 -8.99
CA ILE A 56 4.86 0.73 -9.23
C ILE A 56 4.40 -0.70 -8.95
N ALA A 57 3.27 -0.85 -8.27
CA ALA A 57 2.68 -2.15 -7.94
C ALA A 57 1.20 -2.19 -8.28
N ALA A 58 0.75 -3.28 -8.89
CA ALA A 58 -0.66 -3.65 -8.97
C ALA A 58 -1.01 -4.53 -7.77
N VAL A 59 -2.10 -4.20 -7.08
CA VAL A 59 -2.53 -4.86 -5.85
C VAL A 59 -4.01 -5.18 -5.94
N THR A 60 -4.37 -6.43 -5.66
CA THR A 60 -5.76 -6.83 -5.39
C THR A 60 -6.01 -6.72 -3.89
N VAL A 61 -7.06 -6.00 -3.48
CA VAL A 61 -7.40 -5.77 -2.08
C VAL A 61 -8.77 -6.35 -1.79
N ASP A 62 -8.82 -7.39 -0.97
CA ASP A 62 -10.05 -7.96 -0.45
C ASP A 62 -10.43 -7.24 0.84
N VAL A 63 -11.57 -6.56 0.86
CA VAL A 63 -12.09 -5.84 2.03
C VAL A 63 -13.30 -6.57 2.56
N THR A 64 -13.25 -6.98 3.83
CA THR A 64 -14.41 -7.53 4.54
C THR A 64 -14.95 -6.46 5.51
N PRO A 65 -16.13 -5.88 5.24
CA PRO A 65 -16.79 -4.97 6.16
C PRO A 65 -17.04 -5.57 7.55
N ALA A 66 -17.23 -4.71 8.55
CA ALA A 66 -17.55 -5.15 9.89
C ALA A 66 -18.91 -5.90 9.90
N GLY A 67 -18.96 -7.06 10.58
CA GLY A 67 -20.19 -7.85 10.71
C GLY A 67 -20.54 -8.69 9.48
N THR A 68 -19.75 -8.63 8.40
CA THR A 68 -19.94 -9.48 7.21
C THR A 68 -18.87 -10.56 7.12
N LYS A 69 -19.17 -11.64 6.38
CA LYS A 69 -18.20 -12.69 6.03
C LYS A 69 -17.76 -12.62 4.57
N THR A 70 -18.47 -11.86 3.74
CA THR A 70 -18.24 -11.76 2.31
C THR A 70 -17.31 -10.57 2.03
N PRO A 71 -16.11 -10.80 1.49
CA PRO A 71 -15.23 -9.72 1.04
C PRO A 71 -15.71 -9.13 -0.28
N THR A 72 -15.43 -7.85 -0.50
CA THR A 72 -15.42 -7.23 -1.83
C THR A 72 -13.98 -7.06 -2.29
N THR A 73 -13.74 -7.28 -3.58
CA THR A 73 -12.39 -7.19 -4.16
C THR A 73 -12.24 -5.89 -4.93
N ASP A 74 -11.20 -5.13 -4.62
CA ASP A 74 -10.81 -3.89 -5.30
C ASP A 74 -9.43 -4.06 -5.95
N ARG A 75 -9.20 -3.39 -7.07
CA ARG A 75 -7.89 -3.35 -7.74
C ARG A 75 -7.30 -1.97 -7.59
N LYS A 76 -6.07 -1.91 -7.10
CA LYS A 76 -5.35 -0.67 -6.89
C LYS A 76 -4.00 -0.72 -7.58
N ARG A 77 -3.55 0.46 -7.99
CA ARG A 77 -2.16 0.68 -8.38
C ARG A 77 -1.53 1.63 -7.38
N LEU A 78 -0.34 1.29 -6.91
CA LEU A 78 0.39 2.07 -5.93
C LEU A 78 1.75 2.47 -6.51
N GLU A 79 2.15 3.71 -6.30
CA GLU A 79 3.52 4.17 -6.52
C GLU A 79 4.20 4.30 -5.15
N ALA A 80 5.42 3.78 -5.05
CA ALA A 80 6.24 3.87 -3.85
C ALA A 80 7.54 4.59 -4.16
N VAL A 81 7.92 5.52 -3.29
CA VAL A 81 9.27 6.09 -3.25
C VAL A 81 10.05 5.37 -2.17
N LEU A 82 11.22 4.85 -2.53
CA LEU A 82 12.09 4.12 -1.62
C LEU A 82 13.38 4.90 -1.39
N GLU A 83 13.92 4.74 -0.18
CA GLU A 83 15.19 5.30 0.26
C GLU A 83 16.05 4.18 0.87
N ARG A 84 17.34 4.15 0.51
CA ARG A 84 18.31 3.21 1.04
C ARG A 84 18.85 3.74 2.36
N THR A 85 18.55 3.04 3.43
CA THR A 85 19.03 3.36 4.78
C THR A 85 20.51 3.00 4.96
N ASP A 86 21.14 3.57 5.99
CA ASP A 86 22.56 3.34 6.35
C ASP A 86 22.94 1.85 6.50
N GLY A 87 21.97 0.98 6.81
CA GLY A 87 22.15 -0.48 6.84
C GLY A 87 22.09 -1.18 5.48
N GLY A 88 22.14 -0.43 4.37
CA GLY A 88 22.09 -0.93 3.00
C GLY A 88 20.71 -1.41 2.52
N ARG A 89 19.69 -1.35 3.38
CA ARG A 89 18.32 -1.82 3.11
C ARG A 89 17.45 -0.70 2.51
N TRP A 90 16.65 -1.06 1.53
CA TRP A 90 15.61 -0.20 0.97
C TRP A 90 14.37 -0.19 1.85
N LYS A 91 13.82 1.00 2.09
CA LYS A 91 12.58 1.19 2.84
C LYS A 91 11.66 2.16 2.12
N VAL A 92 10.36 2.02 2.33
CA VAL A 92 9.35 2.90 1.73
C VAL A 92 9.34 4.24 2.47
N ARG A 93 9.58 5.32 1.75
CA ARG A 93 9.55 6.70 2.27
C ARG A 93 8.19 7.36 2.05
N ALA A 94 7.56 7.06 0.92
CA ALA A 94 6.23 7.55 0.54
C ALA A 94 5.50 6.49 -0.28
N LEU A 95 4.17 6.49 -0.19
CA LEU A 95 3.29 5.56 -0.90
C LEU A 95 2.02 6.29 -1.30
N ASP A 96 1.71 6.27 -2.59
CA ASP A 96 0.56 6.98 -3.15
C ASP A 96 -0.29 6.05 -4.01
N ALA A 97 -1.60 6.27 -4.00
CA ALA A 97 -2.52 5.58 -4.89
C ALA A 97 -2.48 6.23 -6.26
N VAL A 98 -2.25 5.43 -7.30
CA VAL A 98 -2.35 5.88 -8.69
C VAL A 98 -3.78 5.62 -9.16
N PRO A 99 -4.55 6.66 -9.55
CA PRO A 99 -5.89 6.47 -10.08
C PRO A 99 -5.89 5.50 -11.26
N LEU A 100 -6.77 4.50 -11.18
CA LEU A 100 -7.17 3.72 -12.34
C LEU A 100 -8.33 4.49 -12.95
N GLY A 101 -8.15 5.03 -14.16
CA GLY A 101 -9.21 5.79 -14.82
C GLY A 101 -10.51 4.97 -14.83
N GLN A 102 -11.63 5.60 -14.47
CA GLN A 102 -12.94 4.97 -14.61
C GLN A 102 -13.17 4.73 -16.10
N ALA A 103 -12.94 3.52 -16.58
CA ALA A 103 -13.54 3.09 -17.83
C ALA A 103 -15.04 3.14 -17.60
N ALA A 104 -15.71 4.11 -18.24
CA ALA A 104 -17.12 4.36 -18.12
C ALA A 104 -17.92 3.05 -18.22
N GLN A 105 -18.54 2.65 -17.11
CA GLN A 105 -19.73 1.81 -17.17
C GLN A 105 -20.85 2.68 -17.77
N LYS A 106 -20.81 2.91 -19.08
CA LYS A 106 -22.00 3.29 -19.85
C LYS A 106 -22.88 2.06 -19.84
N GLY A 107 -23.83 2.03 -18.91
CA GLY A 107 -24.97 1.14 -18.97
C GLY A 107 -25.65 1.34 -20.33
N ASP A 108 -25.68 0.27 -21.11
CA ASP A 108 -26.58 0.07 -22.22
C ASP A 108 -28.00 0.03 -21.63
N GLY A 109 -28.64 1.20 -21.57
CA GLY A 109 -30.06 1.33 -21.28
C GLY A 109 -30.82 1.21 -22.58
N ARG A 110 -31.25 0.00 -22.91
CA ARG A 110 -32.38 -0.22 -23.81
C ARG A 110 -33.69 0.02 -23.06
#